data_AF-U1PW19-F1
#
_entry.id   AF-U1PW19-F1
#
_cell.length_a   1.000
_cell.length_b   1.000
_cell.length_c   1.000
_cell.angle_alpha   90.00
_cell.angle_beta   90.00
_cell.angle_gamma   90.00
#
_symmetry.space_group_name_H-M   'P 1'
#
loop_
_entity.id
_entity.type
_entity.pdbx_description
1 polymer ?
#
loop_
_entity_poly.entity_id
_entity_poly.type
_entity_poly.pdbx_seq_one_letter_code
_entity_poly.pdbx_strand_id
1 'polypeptide(L)'
;MPSEFRSFIYVQSGFEFDNKNGQTVLSLSFSKLADIPITIHREIPDDVSVKEVCIKKERTGEWYASFAVEGKQETPKPENPDRCIGIDVGILKYAHDTDGRAVGSLDLENGRERLKREQRSLSRKQQGSNNWEKHRLRVAEYHQQLRRKRRDFLHKLSNYYATEYDLVAVEDLNVKSMLESSGNSQNRTQHQQRGIRSPHCLNTSASAKGRIL
;
A
#
# COMPACT_ATOMS: atom_id res chain seq x y z
N MET A 1 23.27 -14.08 -6.56
CA MET A 1 22.35 -14.61 -7.58
C MET A 1 21.80 -13.43 -8.36
N PRO A 2 21.95 -13.40 -9.69
CA PRO A 2 21.39 -12.34 -10.54
C PRO A 2 19.89 -12.21 -10.30
N SER A 3 19.39 -10.98 -10.41
CA SER A 3 18.01 -10.59 -10.16
C SER A 3 17.03 -11.37 -11.03
N GLU A 4 16.36 -12.38 -10.47
CA GLU A 4 15.09 -12.83 -11.01
C GLU A 4 14.18 -11.61 -11.10
N PHE A 5 13.73 -11.27 -12.30
CA PHE A 5 12.72 -10.24 -12.50
C PHE A 5 11.51 -10.57 -11.62
N ARG A 6 11.17 -9.68 -10.69
CA ARG A 6 10.04 -9.86 -9.75
C ARG A 6 8.82 -9.08 -10.18
N SER A 7 8.91 -8.33 -11.26
CA SER A 7 7.79 -7.59 -11.82
C SER A 7 7.99 -7.38 -13.31
N PHE A 8 6.88 -7.42 -14.03
CA PHE A 8 6.79 -7.09 -15.45
C PHE A 8 5.58 -6.19 -15.67
N ILE A 9 5.70 -5.27 -16.61
CA ILE A 9 4.66 -4.28 -16.91
C ILE A 9 4.31 -4.42 -18.39
N TYR A 10 3.01 -4.51 -18.67
CA TYR A 10 2.44 -4.48 -20.01
C TYR A 10 1.64 -3.18 -20.16
N VAL A 11 1.98 -2.38 -21.16
CA VAL A 11 1.38 -1.06 -21.38
C VAL A 11 0.56 -1.11 -22.66
N GLN A 12 -0.68 -0.64 -22.59
CA GLN A 12 -1.65 -0.39 -23.66
C GLN A 12 -2.07 -1.59 -24.52
N SER A 13 -1.25 -2.64 -24.62
CA SER A 13 -1.48 -3.81 -25.45
C SER A 13 -0.71 -5.02 -24.89
N GLY A 14 -0.96 -6.21 -25.45
CA GLY A 14 -0.25 -7.44 -25.07
C GLY A 14 -0.87 -8.19 -23.90
N PHE A 15 -2.08 -7.82 -23.49
CA PHE A 15 -2.90 -8.54 -22.53
C PHE A 15 -4.38 -8.48 -22.93
N GLU A 16 -5.11 -9.56 -22.67
CA GLU A 16 -6.57 -9.67 -22.86
C GLU A 16 -7.19 -10.36 -21.64
N PHE A 17 -8.45 -10.06 -21.36
CA PHE A 17 -9.22 -10.72 -20.31
C PHE A 17 -10.24 -11.66 -20.96
N ASP A 18 -10.11 -12.95 -20.65
CA ASP A 18 -11.03 -13.98 -21.09
C ASP A 18 -11.79 -14.56 -19.90
N ASN A 19 -13.00 -15.07 -20.15
CA ASN A 19 -13.67 -15.94 -19.19
C ASN A 19 -13.67 -17.37 -19.75
N LYS A 20 -12.92 -18.26 -19.08
CA LYS A 20 -12.85 -19.68 -19.45
C LYS A 20 -13.42 -20.49 -18.30
N ASN A 21 -14.54 -21.18 -18.53
CA ASN A 21 -15.21 -22.04 -17.55
C ASN A 21 -15.59 -21.33 -16.23
N GLY A 22 -16.01 -20.06 -16.31
CA GLY A 22 -16.39 -19.27 -15.11
C GLY A 22 -15.19 -18.70 -14.33
N GLN A 23 -13.97 -18.89 -14.82
CA GLN A 23 -12.76 -18.32 -14.25
C GLN A 23 -12.21 -17.23 -15.17
N THR A 24 -11.90 -16.07 -14.60
CA THR A 24 -11.22 -15.01 -15.35
C THR A 24 -9.77 -15.36 -15.60
N VAL A 25 -9.34 -15.21 -16.85
CA VAL A 25 -8.00 -15.52 -17.33
C VAL A 25 -7.39 -14.24 -17.89
N LEU A 26 -6.15 -13.97 -17.51
CA LEU A 26 -5.32 -12.93 -18.11
C LEU A 26 -4.44 -13.58 -19.18
N SER A 27 -4.76 -13.30 -20.43
CA SER A 27 -4.07 -13.83 -21.62
C SER A 27 -2.97 -12.86 -22.02
N LEU A 28 -1.69 -13.24 -21.86
CA LEU A 28 -0.54 -12.37 -22.20
C LEU A 28 -0.05 -12.65 -23.63
N SER A 29 -0.62 -11.93 -24.58
CA SER A 29 -0.48 -12.18 -26.02
C SER A 29 0.90 -11.84 -26.58
N PHE A 30 1.58 -10.80 -26.07
CA PHE A 30 2.87 -10.35 -26.65
C PHE A 30 4.03 -11.31 -26.40
N SER A 31 3.90 -12.21 -25.42
CA SER A 31 4.96 -13.11 -24.99
C SER A 31 4.68 -14.58 -25.26
N LYS A 32 3.50 -14.93 -25.84
CA LYS A 32 3.00 -16.31 -25.95
C LYS A 32 3.18 -17.10 -24.64
N LEU A 33 3.12 -16.41 -23.49
CA LEU A 33 3.66 -16.93 -22.24
C LEU A 33 2.70 -17.95 -21.63
N ALA A 34 1.45 -17.55 -21.41
CA ALA A 34 0.39 -18.39 -20.88
C ALA A 34 -0.91 -17.61 -20.72
N ASP A 35 -2.00 -18.36 -20.69
CA ASP A 35 -3.24 -18.01 -20.03
C ASP A 35 -3.05 -18.15 -18.52
N ILE A 36 -3.13 -17.04 -17.78
CA ILE A 36 -2.94 -17.03 -16.33
C ILE A 36 -4.30 -16.90 -15.66
N PRO A 37 -4.80 -17.93 -14.96
CA PRO A 37 -6.01 -17.79 -14.16
C PRO A 37 -5.79 -16.77 -13.06
N ILE A 38 -6.69 -15.78 -12.97
CA ILE A 38 -6.62 -14.71 -11.98
C ILE A 38 -7.88 -14.70 -11.13
N THR A 39 -7.72 -14.34 -9.85
CA THR A 39 -8.83 -14.00 -8.98
C THR A 39 -8.96 -12.48 -8.94
N ILE A 40 -10.05 -11.97 -9.51
CA ILE A 40 -10.33 -10.53 -9.52
C ILE A 40 -11.01 -10.16 -8.20
N HIS A 41 -10.37 -9.28 -7.43
CA HIS A 41 -10.91 -8.82 -6.14
C HIS A 41 -11.99 -7.73 -6.28
N ARG A 42 -12.05 -7.06 -7.43
CA ARG A 42 -13.01 -5.99 -7.73
C ARG A 42 -13.29 -5.97 -9.22
N GLU A 43 -14.56 -5.95 -9.59
CA GLU A 43 -14.97 -5.84 -10.99
C GLU A 43 -14.41 -4.55 -11.60
N ILE A 44 -13.91 -4.67 -12.83
CA ILE A 44 -13.49 -3.53 -13.64
C ILE A 44 -14.75 -3.07 -14.38
N PRO A 45 -15.25 -1.85 -14.13
CA PRO A 45 -16.42 -1.35 -14.83
C PRO A 45 -16.22 -1.31 -16.35
N ASP A 46 -17.28 -1.51 -17.13
CA ASP A 46 -17.20 -1.56 -18.60
C ASP A 46 -16.88 -0.20 -19.24
N ASP A 47 -17.07 0.90 -18.49
CA ASP A 47 -16.81 2.27 -18.92
C ASP A 47 -15.35 2.71 -18.74
N VAL A 48 -14.48 1.86 -18.18
CA VAL A 48 -13.04 2.14 -18.02
C VAL A 48 -12.18 1.24 -18.88
N SER A 49 -11.13 1.84 -19.46
CA SER A 49 -10.11 1.12 -20.23
C SER A 49 -8.91 0.78 -19.34
N VAL A 50 -8.46 -0.47 -19.36
CA VAL A 50 -7.21 -0.88 -18.70
C VAL A 50 -6.02 -0.44 -19.56
N LYS A 51 -5.17 0.44 -19.03
CA LYS A 51 -3.98 0.96 -19.73
C LYS A 51 -2.71 0.22 -19.40
N GLU A 52 -2.62 -0.33 -18.20
CA GLU A 52 -1.40 -0.99 -17.75
C GLU A 52 -1.75 -2.20 -16.91
N VAL A 53 -1.04 -3.31 -17.15
CA VAL A 53 -1.04 -4.47 -16.25
C VAL A 53 0.37 -4.65 -15.69
N CYS A 54 0.48 -4.50 -14.37
CA CYS A 54 1.70 -4.77 -13.63
C CYS A 54 1.56 -6.12 -12.92
N ILE A 55 2.34 -7.11 -13.35
CA ILE A 55 2.43 -8.41 -12.70
C ILE A 55 3.62 -8.38 -11.76
N LYS A 56 3.42 -8.69 -10.48
CA LYS A 56 4.46 -8.62 -9.46
C LYS A 56 4.45 -9.83 -8.54
N LYS A 57 5.63 -10.39 -8.29
CA LYS A 57 5.90 -11.41 -7.29
C LYS A 57 6.36 -10.76 -5.98
N GLU A 58 5.61 -10.95 -4.91
CA GLU A 58 6.00 -10.54 -3.57
C GLU A 58 7.13 -11.43 -3.01
N ARG A 59 7.78 -10.95 -1.94
CA ARG A 59 8.91 -11.68 -1.34
C ARG A 59 8.52 -13.02 -0.72
N THR A 60 7.24 -13.19 -0.43
CA THR A 60 6.60 -14.42 0.05
C THR A 60 6.35 -15.44 -1.06
N GLY A 61 6.45 -15.03 -2.33
CA GLY A 61 6.21 -15.90 -3.49
C GLY A 61 4.84 -15.74 -4.12
N GLU A 62 3.91 -15.03 -3.45
CA GLU A 62 2.60 -14.68 -4.00
C GLU A 62 2.73 -13.77 -5.23
N TRP A 63 1.87 -13.97 -6.23
CA TRP A 63 1.78 -13.13 -7.42
C TRP A 63 0.55 -12.23 -7.34
N TYR A 64 0.70 -10.99 -7.80
CA TYR A 64 -0.38 -10.01 -7.92
C TYR A 64 -0.36 -9.41 -9.32
N ALA A 65 -1.55 -9.22 -9.89
CA ALA A 65 -1.74 -8.38 -11.06
C ALA A 65 -2.43 -7.08 -10.59
N SER A 66 -1.84 -5.94 -10.93
CA SER A 66 -2.40 -4.61 -10.70
C SER A 66 -2.75 -3.99 -12.03
N PHE A 67 -3.94 -3.39 -12.11
CA PHE A 67 -4.46 -2.79 -13.33
C PHE A 67 -4.52 -1.27 -13.16
N ALA A 68 -3.85 -0.51 -14.02
CA ALA A 68 -4.08 0.92 -14.14
C ALA A 68 -5.21 1.14 -15.15
N VAL A 69 -6.26 1.84 -14.73
CA VAL A 69 -7.46 2.06 -15.55
C VAL A 69 -7.66 3.56 -15.79
N GLU A 70 -8.14 3.91 -16.98
CA GLU A 70 -8.50 5.26 -17.40
C GLU A 70 -9.99 5.30 -17.78
N GLY A 71 -10.71 6.34 -17.37
CA GLY A 71 -12.12 6.54 -17.71
C GLY A 71 -13.04 6.86 -16.53
N LYS A 72 -12.55 6.89 -15.29
CA LYS A 72 -13.35 7.40 -14.17
C LYS A 72 -13.53 8.90 -14.32
N GLN A 73 -14.79 9.35 -14.28
CA GLN A 73 -15.12 10.75 -14.02
C GLN A 73 -14.43 11.18 -12.73
N GLU A 74 -13.63 12.25 -12.82
CA GLU A 74 -13.21 12.98 -11.65
C GLU A 74 -14.48 13.52 -10.96
N THR A 75 -14.65 13.18 -9.70
CA THR A 75 -15.67 13.83 -8.89
C THR A 75 -15.26 15.29 -8.71
N PRO A 76 -16.13 16.24 -9.11
CA PRO A 76 -15.78 17.65 -9.02
C PRO A 76 -15.55 18.03 -7.56
N LYS A 77 -14.55 18.88 -7.34
CA LYS A 77 -14.35 19.53 -6.04
C LYS A 77 -15.63 20.33 -5.72
N PRO A 78 -16.20 20.20 -4.51
CA PRO A 78 -17.34 21.00 -4.11
C PRO A 78 -16.95 22.48 -4.17
N GLU A 79 -17.75 23.29 -4.85
CA GLU A 79 -17.53 24.73 -4.95
C GLU A 79 -17.68 25.41 -3.59
N ASN A 80 -18.63 24.92 -2.77
CA ASN A 80 -18.88 25.37 -1.41
C ASN A 80 -18.93 24.14 -0.48
N PRO A 81 -17.83 23.77 0.18
CA PRO A 81 -17.83 22.65 1.11
C PRO A 81 -18.53 23.02 2.43
N ASP A 82 -19.52 22.23 2.84
CA ASP A 82 -20.24 22.44 4.10
C ASP A 82 -19.51 21.76 5.27
N ARG A 83 -19.12 20.48 5.10
CA ARG A 83 -18.43 19.71 6.12
C ARG A 83 -16.93 19.79 5.95
N CYS A 84 -16.31 20.71 6.70
CA CYS A 84 -14.87 20.92 6.70
C CYS A 84 -14.23 20.39 7.99
N ILE A 85 -13.08 19.71 7.88
CA ILE A 85 -12.32 19.20 9.02
C ILE A 85 -10.82 19.50 8.88
N GLY A 86 -10.19 19.94 9.96
CA GLY A 86 -8.73 20.00 10.08
C GLY A 86 -8.19 18.77 10.79
N ILE A 87 -7.09 18.19 10.30
CA ILE A 87 -6.40 17.05 10.92
C ILE A 87 -4.94 17.44 11.25
N ASP A 88 -4.59 17.30 12.53
CA ASP A 88 -3.22 17.29 13.05
C ASP A 88 -2.72 15.82 13.11
N VAL A 89 -1.55 15.55 12.54
CA VAL A 89 -0.96 14.20 12.47
C VAL A 89 0.27 14.16 13.37
N GLY A 90 0.11 13.60 14.57
CA GLY A 90 1.17 13.53 15.56
C GLY A 90 2.02 12.25 15.54
N ILE A 91 3.13 12.28 16.28
CA ILE A 91 4.00 11.11 16.54
C ILE A 91 3.44 10.26 17.70
N LEU A 92 2.80 10.89 18.69
CA LEU A 92 2.22 10.21 19.86
C LEU A 92 0.79 9.74 19.62
N LYS A 93 -0.07 10.63 19.10
CA LYS A 93 -1.41 10.32 18.57
C LYS A 93 -1.32 10.36 17.06
N TYR A 94 -1.90 9.38 16.39
CA TYR A 94 -1.80 9.27 14.94
C TYR A 94 -2.53 10.41 14.21
N ALA A 95 -3.71 10.77 14.69
CA ALA A 95 -4.45 11.92 14.17
C ALA A 95 -5.28 12.55 15.28
N HIS A 96 -5.41 13.88 15.27
CA HIS A 96 -6.38 14.63 16.05
C HIS A 96 -7.13 15.56 15.10
N ASP A 97 -8.45 15.53 15.13
CA ASP A 97 -9.26 16.40 14.26
C ASP A 97 -9.89 17.56 15.03
N THR A 98 -10.37 18.56 14.29
CA THR A 98 -11.00 19.77 14.85
C THR A 98 -12.37 19.51 15.47
N ASP A 99 -12.97 18.34 15.24
CA ASP A 99 -14.20 17.87 15.91
C ASP A 99 -13.90 17.22 17.27
N GLY A 100 -12.63 17.13 17.66
CA GLY A 100 -12.20 16.60 18.95
C GLY A 100 -11.98 15.09 18.96
N ARG A 101 -12.00 14.41 17.80
CA ARG A 101 -11.65 13.00 17.70
C ARG A 101 -10.14 12.84 17.75
N ALA A 102 -9.69 11.96 18.63
CA ALA A 102 -8.30 11.52 18.69
C ALA A 102 -8.18 10.06 18.24
N VAL A 103 -7.38 9.81 17.20
CA VAL A 103 -7.04 8.47 16.73
C VAL A 103 -5.66 8.07 17.25
N GLY A 104 -5.63 7.00 18.03
CA GLY A 104 -4.39 6.43 18.55
C GLY A 104 -3.52 5.80 17.46
N SER A 105 -2.23 5.65 17.77
CA SER A 105 -1.30 4.93 16.90
C SER A 105 -1.61 3.44 16.82
N LEU A 106 -1.40 2.86 15.64
CA LEU A 106 -1.56 1.42 15.43
C LEU A 106 -0.50 0.65 16.24
N ASP A 107 -0.94 -0.17 17.19
CA ASP A 107 -0.05 -1.06 17.92
C ASP A 107 0.49 -2.19 17.02
N LEU A 108 1.81 -2.20 16.87
CA LEU A 108 2.56 -3.18 16.09
C LEU A 108 3.72 -3.77 16.89
N GLU A 109 3.80 -3.54 18.19
CA GLU A 109 4.95 -3.89 19.03
C GLU A 109 5.22 -5.40 18.98
N ASN A 110 4.21 -6.20 19.31
CA ASN A 110 4.29 -7.66 19.26
C ASN A 110 4.75 -8.19 17.89
N GLY A 111 4.25 -7.60 16.80
CA GLY A 111 4.64 -7.98 15.45
C GLY A 111 6.09 -7.59 15.11
N ARG A 112 6.54 -6.41 15.56
CA ARG A 112 7.93 -5.93 15.39
C ARG A 112 8.91 -6.78 16.19
N GLU A 113 8.58 -7.12 17.43
CA GLU A 113 9.42 -8.01 18.25
C GLU A 113 9.59 -9.37 17.59
N ARG A 114 8.49 -9.97 17.13
CA ARG A 114 8.52 -11.26 16.45
C ARG A 114 9.37 -11.19 15.18
N LEU A 115 9.21 -10.13 14.39
CA LEU A 115 10.05 -9.89 13.22
C LEU A 115 11.55 -9.79 13.58
N LYS A 116 11.89 -9.07 14.65
CA LYS A 116 13.28 -8.93 15.13
C LYS A 116 13.87 -10.28 15.54
N ARG A 117 13.11 -11.10 16.27
CA ARG A 117 13.52 -12.46 16.67
C ARG A 117 13.80 -13.34 15.44
N GLU A 118 12.94 -13.27 14.44
CA GLU A 118 13.05 -14.07 13.21
C GLU A 118 14.20 -13.60 12.31
N GLN A 119 14.44 -12.29 12.22
CA GLN A 119 15.62 -11.75 11.54
C GLN A 119 16.92 -12.22 12.21
N ARG A 120 16.99 -12.23 13.55
CA ARG A 120 18.15 -12.75 14.30
C ARG A 120 18.35 -14.25 14.09
N SER A 121 17.27 -15.02 13.96
CA SER A 121 17.34 -16.45 13.64
C SER A 121 17.86 -16.66 12.21
N LEU A 122 17.37 -15.88 11.26
CA LEU A 122 17.79 -15.95 9.85
C LEU A 122 19.27 -15.60 9.68
N SER A 123 19.77 -14.57 10.37
CA SER A 123 21.17 -14.13 10.24
C SER A 123 22.19 -15.16 10.70
N ARG A 124 21.78 -16.14 11.52
CA ARG A 124 22.62 -17.23 12.02
C ARG A 124 22.62 -18.46 11.10
N LYS A 125 21.80 -18.47 10.05
CA LYS A 125 21.66 -19.61 9.14
C LYS A 125 22.58 -19.46 7.93
N GLN A 126 23.11 -20.59 7.46
CA GLN A 126 23.92 -20.64 6.24
C GLN A 126 23.10 -20.18 5.04
N GLN A 127 23.49 -19.06 4.43
CA GLN A 127 22.83 -18.51 3.25
C GLN A 127 22.79 -19.55 2.11
N GLY A 128 21.65 -19.66 1.44
CA GLY A 128 21.44 -20.62 0.35
C GLY A 128 21.05 -22.04 0.79
N SER A 129 21.11 -22.36 2.09
CA SER A 129 20.56 -23.63 2.58
C SER A 129 19.02 -23.64 2.56
N ASN A 130 18.43 -24.84 2.47
CA ASN A 130 16.96 -25.01 2.55
C ASN A 130 16.37 -24.42 3.83
N ASN A 131 17.09 -24.55 4.95
CA ASN A 131 16.70 -23.95 6.22
C ASN A 131 16.75 -22.43 6.19
N TRP A 132 17.76 -21.83 5.54
CA TRP A 132 17.82 -20.38 5.36
C TRP A 132 16.67 -19.88 4.50
N GLU A 133 16.38 -20.54 3.39
CA GLU A 133 15.29 -20.15 2.48
C GLU A 133 13.91 -20.20 3.17
N LYS A 134 13.63 -21.27 3.93
CA LYS A 134 12.40 -21.38 4.73
C LYS A 134 12.24 -20.23 5.72
N HIS A 135 13.32 -19.85 6.42
CA HIS A 135 13.26 -18.73 7.37
C HIS A 135 13.20 -17.37 6.66
N ARG A 136 13.84 -17.22 5.50
CA ARG A 136 13.77 -16.00 4.68
C ARG A 136 12.33 -15.72 4.26
N LEU A 137 11.59 -16.73 3.83
CA LEU A 137 10.16 -16.63 3.51
C LEU A 137 9.33 -16.23 4.73
N ARG A 138 9.57 -16.87 5.88
CA ARG A 138 8.89 -16.50 7.13
C ARG A 138 9.13 -15.04 7.54
N VAL A 139 10.36 -14.54 7.41
CA VAL A 139 10.67 -13.11 7.64
C VAL A 139 9.89 -12.23 6.66
N ALA A 140 9.80 -12.62 5.38
CA ALA A 140 9.01 -11.91 4.38
C ALA A 140 7.51 -11.87 4.72
N GLU A 141 6.94 -12.97 5.23
CA GLU A 141 5.55 -13.04 5.69
C GLU A 141 5.27 -12.06 6.82
N TYR A 142 6.13 -11.98 7.85
CA TYR A 142 5.94 -11.01 8.94
C TYR A 142 6.03 -9.56 8.45
N HIS A 143 6.98 -9.26 7.55
CA HIS A 143 7.05 -7.94 6.91
C HIS A 143 5.75 -7.62 6.17
N GLN A 144 5.22 -8.58 5.43
CA GLN A 144 3.97 -8.41 4.68
C GLN A 144 2.77 -8.22 5.61
N GLN A 145 2.66 -8.98 6.69
CA GLN A 145 1.60 -8.83 7.70
C GLN A 145 1.62 -7.43 8.33
N LEU A 146 2.80 -6.95 8.77
CA LEU A 146 2.95 -5.60 9.32
C LEU A 146 2.59 -4.53 8.29
N ARG A 147 2.99 -4.69 7.03
CA ARG A 147 2.62 -3.77 5.94
C ARG A 147 1.11 -3.77 5.68
N ARG A 148 0.48 -4.95 5.67
CA ARG A 148 -0.98 -5.10 5.47
C ARG A 148 -1.75 -4.43 6.61
N LYS A 149 -1.37 -4.66 7.88
CA LYS A 149 -1.98 -4.00 9.05
C LYS A 149 -1.89 -2.47 8.99
N ARG A 150 -0.70 -1.93 8.67
CA ARG A 150 -0.52 -0.48 8.49
C ARG A 150 -1.41 0.06 7.39
N ARG A 151 -1.42 -0.60 6.22
CA ARG A 151 -2.24 -0.17 5.08
C ARG A 151 -3.73 -0.19 5.41
N ASP A 152 -4.21 -1.24 6.06
CA ASP A 152 -5.61 -1.36 6.47
C ASP A 152 -6.03 -0.23 7.42
N PHE A 153 -5.21 0.07 8.43
CA PHE A 153 -5.44 1.19 9.33
C PHE A 153 -5.53 2.53 8.59
N LEU A 154 -4.57 2.79 7.69
CA LEU A 154 -4.54 4.03 6.89
C LEU A 154 -5.76 4.14 5.97
N HIS A 155 -6.11 3.05 5.27
CA HIS A 155 -7.24 3.03 4.35
C HIS A 155 -8.56 3.24 5.07
N LYS A 156 -8.76 2.63 6.24
CA LYS A 156 -9.98 2.83 7.04
C LYS A 156 -10.11 4.28 7.48
N LEU A 157 -9.01 4.88 7.92
CA LEU A 157 -9.00 6.27 8.36
C LEU A 157 -9.23 7.25 7.21
N SER A 158 -8.53 7.07 6.09
CA SER A 158 -8.72 7.92 4.91
C SER A 158 -10.12 7.76 4.33
N ASN A 159 -10.66 6.53 4.32
CA ASN A 159 -12.03 6.28 3.86
C ASN A 159 -13.06 6.96 4.76
N TYR A 160 -12.87 6.95 6.09
CA TYR A 160 -13.73 7.69 7.01
C TYR A 160 -13.76 9.18 6.65
N TYR A 161 -12.59 9.84 6.59
CA TYR A 161 -12.55 11.28 6.33
C TYR A 161 -13.05 11.65 4.92
N ALA A 162 -12.72 10.85 3.90
CA ALA A 162 -13.17 11.06 2.54
C ALA A 162 -14.67 10.81 2.33
N THR A 163 -15.32 10.07 3.23
CA THR A 163 -16.77 9.79 3.17
C THR A 163 -17.57 10.80 3.97
N GLU A 164 -17.07 11.21 5.15
CA GLU A 164 -17.82 12.05 6.09
C GLU A 164 -17.70 13.55 5.81
N TYR A 165 -16.60 14.00 5.20
CA TYR A 165 -16.27 15.42 5.02
C TYR A 165 -16.08 15.78 3.55
N ASP A 166 -16.50 17.00 3.21
CA ASP A 166 -16.38 17.57 1.87
C ASP A 166 -14.99 18.18 1.64
N LEU A 167 -14.38 18.68 2.71
CA LEU A 167 -13.04 19.24 2.72
C LEU A 167 -12.26 18.76 3.94
N VAL A 168 -11.08 18.18 3.69
CA VAL A 168 -10.13 17.75 4.71
C VAL A 168 -8.86 18.58 4.57
N ALA A 169 -8.57 19.43 5.54
CA ALA A 169 -7.32 20.16 5.64
C ALA A 169 -6.34 19.36 6.51
N VAL A 170 -5.14 19.11 6.00
CA VAL A 170 -4.07 18.43 6.74
C VAL A 170 -2.94 19.42 6.91
N GLU A 171 -2.38 19.49 8.12
CA GLU A 171 -1.22 20.33 8.37
C GLU A 171 0.03 19.85 7.59
N ASP A 172 0.86 20.81 7.18
CA ASP A 172 2.16 20.50 6.58
C ASP A 172 3.18 20.18 7.68
N LEU A 173 3.24 18.90 8.07
CA LEU A 173 4.11 18.46 9.14
C LEU A 173 5.55 18.25 8.65
N ASN A 174 6.52 18.98 9.22
CA ASN A 174 7.94 18.65 9.05
C ASN A 174 8.32 17.44 9.92
N VAL A 175 7.95 16.25 9.44
CA VAL A 175 8.21 14.97 10.12
C VAL A 175 9.70 14.78 10.44
N LYS A 176 10.60 15.30 9.59
CA LYS A 176 12.05 15.14 9.77
C LYS A 176 12.55 15.88 11.01
N SER A 177 12.16 17.15 11.19
CA SER A 177 12.58 17.93 12.36
C SER A 177 12.00 17.37 13.67
N MET A 178 10.78 16.82 13.62
CA MET A 178 10.14 16.20 14.79
C MET A 178 10.76 14.86 15.22
N LEU A 179 11.36 14.12 14.28
CA LEU A 179 12.11 12.88 14.56
C LEU A 179 13.53 13.15 15.07
N GLU A 180 14.11 14.28 14.68
CA GLU A 180 15.47 14.70 15.06
C GLU A 180 15.52 15.39 16.43
N SER A 181 14.38 15.91 16.90
CA SER A 181 14.23 16.55 18.22
C SER A 181 14.48 15.60 19.39
N SER A 182 15.27 16.04 20.37
CA SER A 182 15.81 15.23 21.49
C SER A 182 14.76 14.61 22.44
N GLY A 183 13.52 15.11 22.44
CA GLY A 183 12.41 14.56 23.25
C GLY A 183 11.73 13.30 22.70
N ASN A 184 12.00 12.90 21.45
CA ASN A 184 11.31 11.79 20.77
C ASN A 184 12.16 10.51 20.62
N SER A 185 13.20 10.37 21.45
CA SER A 185 14.27 9.38 21.34
C SER A 185 13.79 7.91 21.32
N GLN A 186 12.70 7.57 22.01
CA GLN A 186 12.15 6.21 22.03
C GLN A 186 11.45 5.79 20.71
N ASN A 187 11.09 6.75 19.84
CA ASN A 187 10.31 6.50 18.62
C ASN A 187 11.14 6.50 17.32
N ARG A 188 12.45 6.79 17.41
CA ARG A 188 13.38 6.80 16.26
C ARG A 188 13.31 5.51 15.41
N THR A 189 13.15 4.36 16.06
CA THR A 189 13.13 3.05 15.39
C THR A 189 11.82 2.78 14.65
N GLN A 190 10.74 3.53 14.92
CA GLN A 190 9.43 3.32 14.29
C GLN A 190 9.39 3.84 12.84
N HIS A 191 10.14 4.90 12.54
CA HIS A 191 10.17 5.58 11.24
C HIS A 191 11.42 5.26 10.39
N GLN A 192 12.53 4.82 10.99
CA GLN A 192 13.79 4.59 10.28
C GLN A 192 13.77 3.49 9.19
N GLN A 193 12.74 2.65 9.13
CA GLN A 193 12.65 1.56 8.13
C GLN A 193 11.97 1.94 6.81
N ARG A 194 11.73 3.23 6.52
CA ARG A 194 11.28 3.65 5.19
C ARG A 194 12.15 4.78 4.64
N GLY A 195 12.85 4.47 3.56
CA GLY A 195 13.36 5.46 2.64
C GLY A 195 12.22 6.31 2.09
N ILE A 196 12.27 7.60 2.37
CA ILE A 196 11.44 8.63 1.74
C ILE A 196 12.15 8.95 0.42
N ARG A 197 11.79 8.24 -0.65
CA ARG A 197 11.89 8.83 -1.99
C ARG A 197 10.62 9.65 -2.19
N SER A 198 10.80 10.97 -2.14
CA SER A 198 9.93 12.06 -2.60
C SER A 198 8.47 12.12 -2.09
N PRO A 199 7.97 13.30 -1.68
CA PRO A 199 6.59 13.52 -1.23
C PRO A 199 5.61 13.59 -2.41
N HIS A 200 5.68 12.66 -3.36
CA HIS A 200 4.81 12.65 -4.54
C HIS A 200 3.55 11.81 -4.35
N CYS A 201 3.33 11.22 -3.17
CA CYS A 201 2.19 10.34 -2.89
C CYS A 201 1.25 10.81 -1.77
N LEU A 202 1.43 12.04 -1.28
CA LEU A 202 0.42 12.73 -0.45
C LEU A 202 -0.24 13.92 -1.15
N ASN A 203 0.28 14.34 -2.31
CA ASN A 203 -0.29 15.44 -3.12
C ASN A 203 -1.32 14.99 -4.16
N THR A 204 -1.96 13.82 -4.03
CA THR A 204 -2.99 13.34 -4.98
C THR A 204 -4.33 13.01 -4.31
N SER A 205 -4.64 13.66 -3.19
CA SER A 205 -5.98 13.57 -2.60
C SER A 205 -6.35 14.87 -1.91
N ALA A 206 -6.34 15.95 -2.70
CA ALA A 206 -7.16 17.13 -2.45
C ALA A 206 -8.00 17.40 -3.71
N SER A 207 -8.73 16.38 -4.14
CA SER A 207 -9.93 16.55 -4.94
C SER A 207 -10.99 15.62 -4.38
N ALA A 208 -12.14 16.18 -4.09
CA ALA A 208 -13.23 15.51 -3.40
C ALA A 208 -13.65 14.22 -4.11
N LYS A 209 -14.11 13.24 -3.31
CA LYS A 209 -14.83 12.02 -3.71
C LYS A 209 -14.16 11.06 -4.72
N GLY A 210 -12.84 10.92 -4.72
CA GLY A 210 -12.16 9.87 -5.49
C GLY A 210 -12.11 8.52 -4.78
N ARG A 211 -13.04 7.59 -5.08
CA ARG A 211 -13.00 6.18 -4.65
C ARG A 211 -11.79 5.47 -5.30
N ILE A 212 -10.74 5.24 -4.52
CA ILE A 212 -9.53 4.50 -4.94
C ILE A 212 -9.95 3.09 -5.38
N LEU A 213 -9.66 2.75 -6.65
CA LEU A 213 -9.81 1.38 -7.18
C LEU A 213 -8.77 0.43 -6.61
#